data_AF-A0A1H4NJW7-F1
#
_entry.id   AF-A0A1H4NJW7-F1
#
_cell.length_a   1.000
_cell.length_b   1.000
_cell.length_c   1.000
_cell.angle_alpha   90.00
_cell.angle_beta   90.00
_cell.angle_gamma   90.00
#
_symmetry.space_group_name_H-M   'P 1'
#
loop_
_entity.id
_entity.type
_entity.pdbx_description
1 polymer ?
#
loop_
_entity_poly.entity_id
_entity_poly.type
_entity_poly.pdbx_seq_one_letter_code
_entity_poly.pdbx_strand_id
1 'polypeptide(L)'
;MPTALSPVIAASARWLLAAFPPATGPLNQALAEAQAGHAATIAAALRYPTALDAELLDLLGPGGSGRLDFVTGADAPPLTDATHAWRTQVDETVVSWAACLLADADLAALAAACLAATHHGPDSVGDARRLTIPSPRDHRAAPLLRHPDFLGPIADLHRETLLGLLGAAPAVTAPEPG
;
A
#
# COMPACT_ATOMS: atom_id res chain seq x y z
N MET A 1 20.90 -1.72 1.44
CA MET A 1 20.61 -0.99 0.20
C MET A 1 19.21 -0.42 0.34
N PRO A 2 18.97 0.87 0.10
CA PRO A 2 17.59 1.34 -0.03
C PRO A 2 16.95 0.49 -1.13
N THR A 3 15.78 -0.10 -0.85
CA THR A 3 15.04 -0.80 -1.90
C THR A 3 14.65 0.26 -2.93
N ALA A 4 14.79 -0.04 -4.22
CA ALA A 4 14.41 0.90 -5.30
C ALA A 4 12.95 1.38 -5.17
N LEU A 5 12.12 0.63 -4.43
CA LEU A 5 10.73 1.00 -4.12
C LEU A 5 10.57 1.93 -2.91
N SER A 6 11.63 2.24 -2.15
CA SER A 6 11.53 3.04 -0.92
C SER A 6 10.84 4.40 -1.12
N PRO A 7 11.14 5.19 -2.17
CA PRO A 7 10.47 6.47 -2.39
C PRO A 7 8.96 6.33 -2.60
N VAL A 8 8.54 5.38 -3.45
CA VAL A 8 7.10 5.17 -3.75
C VAL A 8 6.35 4.59 -2.54
N ILE A 9 6.97 3.71 -1.77
CA ILE A 9 6.39 3.17 -0.52
C ILE A 9 6.17 4.30 0.48
N ALA A 10 7.20 5.12 0.72
CA ALA A 10 7.12 6.22 1.67
C ALA A 10 6.10 7.28 1.24
N ALA A 11 6.07 7.64 -0.05
CA ALA A 11 5.12 8.60 -0.61
C ALA A 11 3.68 8.08 -0.52
N SER A 12 3.45 6.80 -0.83
CA SER A 12 2.12 6.18 -0.79
C SER A 12 1.58 6.06 0.65
N ALA A 13 2.40 5.60 1.59
CA ALA A 13 2.03 5.55 3.00
C ALA A 13 1.75 6.95 3.56
N ARG A 14 2.59 7.94 3.20
CA ARG A 14 2.38 9.35 3.57
C ARG A 14 1.08 9.91 3.00
N TRP A 15 0.75 9.59 1.74
CA TRP A 15 -0.50 10.03 1.12
C TRP A 15 -1.71 9.49 1.90
N LEU A 16 -1.71 8.18 2.19
CA LEU A 16 -2.79 7.53 2.96
C LEU A 16 -2.97 8.15 4.34
N LEU A 17 -1.89 8.40 5.08
CA LEU A 17 -1.95 9.00 6.43
C LEU A 17 -2.38 10.47 6.39
N ALA A 18 -2.08 11.19 5.31
CA ALA A 18 -2.53 12.56 5.12
C ALA A 18 -4.03 12.64 4.79
N ALA A 19 -4.54 11.72 3.96
CA ALA A 19 -5.95 11.65 3.58
C ALA A 19 -6.84 11.06 4.71
N PHE A 20 -6.31 10.09 5.46
CA PHE A 20 -7.03 9.34 6.48
C PHE A 20 -6.25 9.38 7.80
N PRO A 21 -6.32 10.50 8.55
CA PRO A 21 -5.49 10.70 9.73
C PRO A 21 -5.79 9.67 10.83
N PRO A 22 -4.76 9.26 11.60
CA PRO A 22 -4.93 8.34 12.72
C PRO A 22 -5.70 8.96 13.88
N ALA A 23 -6.14 8.12 14.81
CA ALA A 23 -6.63 8.60 16.10
C ALA A 23 -5.52 9.33 16.86
N THR A 24 -5.89 10.29 17.71
CA THR A 24 -4.93 11.14 18.43
C THR A 24 -3.98 10.33 19.31
N GLY A 25 -2.72 10.74 19.37
CA GLY A 25 -1.70 10.22 20.29
C GLY A 25 -0.55 9.50 19.57
N PRO A 26 0.69 9.59 20.12
CA PRO A 26 1.90 9.15 19.43
C PRO A 26 1.93 7.66 19.11
N LEU A 27 1.35 6.83 19.98
CA LEU A 27 1.27 5.40 19.73
C LEU A 27 0.25 5.05 18.63
N ASN A 28 -0.88 5.75 18.58
CA ASN A 28 -1.86 5.54 17.50
C ASN A 28 -1.27 5.95 16.15
N GLN A 29 -0.52 7.05 16.13
CA GLN A 29 0.24 7.48 14.96
C GLN A 29 1.26 6.42 14.53
N ALA A 30 2.11 5.93 15.43
CA ALA A 30 3.09 4.90 15.10
C ALA A 30 2.44 3.59 14.59
N LEU A 31 1.30 3.20 15.16
CA LEU A 31 0.55 2.03 14.71
C LEU A 31 -0.08 2.24 13.33
N ALA A 32 -0.59 3.43 13.03
CA ALA A 32 -1.13 3.75 11.72
C ALA A 32 -0.02 3.82 10.66
N GLU A 33 1.12 4.41 10.99
CA GLU A 33 2.31 4.45 10.14
C GLU A 33 2.81 3.05 9.79
N ALA A 34 2.88 2.14 10.78
CA ALA A 34 3.23 0.75 10.52
C ALA A 34 2.23 0.05 9.60
N GLN A 35 0.93 0.24 9.82
CA GLN A 35 -0.11 -0.37 8.98
C GLN A 35 -0.08 0.14 7.54
N ALA A 36 0.00 1.47 7.34
CA ALA A 36 0.08 2.09 6.03
C ALA A 36 1.39 1.70 5.31
N GLY A 37 2.50 1.65 6.05
CA GLY A 37 3.79 1.20 5.53
C GLY A 37 3.76 -0.25 5.04
N HIS A 38 3.22 -1.18 5.83
CA HIS A 38 3.11 -2.58 5.42
C HIS A 38 2.23 -2.74 4.17
N ALA A 39 1.08 -2.05 4.13
CA ALA A 39 0.18 -2.11 2.99
C ALA A 39 0.83 -1.55 1.72
N ALA A 40 1.52 -0.41 1.81
CA ALA A 40 2.24 0.20 0.71
C ALA A 40 3.40 -0.67 0.22
N THR A 41 4.13 -1.34 1.12
CA THR A 41 5.20 -2.27 0.76
C THR A 41 4.68 -3.46 -0.03
N ILE A 42 3.61 -4.12 0.45
CA ILE A 42 3.01 -5.27 -0.27
C ILE A 42 2.50 -4.81 -1.64
N ALA A 43 1.77 -3.70 -1.69
CA ALA A 43 1.23 -3.16 -2.95
C ALA A 43 2.34 -2.80 -3.95
N ALA A 44 3.41 -2.14 -3.51
CA ALA A 44 4.53 -1.78 -4.37
C ALA A 44 5.28 -3.01 -4.89
N ALA A 45 5.53 -4.01 -4.03
CA ALA A 45 6.19 -5.25 -4.43
C ALA A 45 5.36 -6.05 -5.43
N LEU A 46 4.03 -6.06 -5.31
CA LEU A 46 3.14 -6.69 -6.29
C LEU A 46 3.07 -5.91 -7.62
N ARG A 47 3.11 -4.57 -7.56
CA ARG A 47 3.03 -3.72 -8.75
C ARG A 47 4.32 -3.75 -9.56
N TYR A 48 5.46 -3.83 -8.87
CA TYR A 48 6.81 -3.81 -9.43
C TYR A 48 7.55 -5.09 -9.04
N PRO A 49 7.13 -6.28 -9.52
CA PRO A 49 7.58 -7.56 -8.98
C PRO A 49 9.05 -7.89 -9.27
N THR A 50 9.67 -7.26 -10.26
CA THR A 50 11.06 -7.52 -10.66
C THR A 50 11.98 -6.32 -10.42
N ALA A 51 13.30 -6.57 -10.48
CA ALA A 51 14.29 -5.50 -10.44
C ALA A 51 14.19 -4.55 -11.64
N LEU A 52 13.86 -5.09 -12.82
CA LEU A 52 13.65 -4.30 -14.04
C LEU A 52 12.47 -3.34 -13.88
N ASP A 53 11.38 -3.78 -13.26
CA ASP A 53 10.22 -2.92 -13.00
C ASP A 53 10.59 -1.73 -12.10
N ALA A 54 11.46 -1.96 -11.12
CA ALA A 54 11.95 -0.90 -10.23
C ALA A 54 12.91 0.08 -10.94
N GLU A 55 13.75 -0.41 -11.87
CA GLU A 55 14.58 0.45 -12.72
C GLU A 55 13.74 1.30 -13.68
N LEU A 56 12.69 0.73 -14.26
CA LEU A 56 11.74 1.46 -15.11
C LEU A 56 10.97 2.51 -14.31
N LEU A 57 10.60 2.20 -13.06
CA LEU A 57 9.98 3.17 -12.15
C LEU A 57 10.90 4.36 -11.86
N ASP A 58 12.19 4.11 -11.61
CA ASP A 58 13.17 5.18 -11.36
C ASP A 58 13.35 6.07 -12.60
N LEU A 59 13.36 5.47 -13.80
CA LEU A 59 13.52 6.20 -15.06
C LEU A 59 12.28 7.01 -15.46
N LEU A 60 11.09 6.43 -15.30
CA LEU A 60 9.83 7.05 -15.77
C LEU A 60 9.15 7.89 -14.69
N GLY A 61 9.49 7.66 -13.42
CA GLY A 61 8.79 8.20 -12.27
C GLY A 61 7.40 7.58 -12.08
N PRO A 62 6.82 7.71 -10.87
CA PRO A 62 5.45 7.29 -10.63
C PRO A 62 4.44 8.36 -11.10
N GLY A 63 3.18 7.94 -11.26
CA GLY A 63 2.12 8.77 -11.86
C GLY A 63 1.68 10.01 -11.07
N GLY A 64 2.11 10.17 -9.82
CA GLY A 64 1.77 11.28 -8.94
C GLY A 64 0.43 11.15 -8.23
N SER A 65 0.12 12.10 -7.32
CA SER A 65 -1.10 12.06 -6.49
C SER A 65 -2.33 12.76 -7.07
N GLY A 66 -2.26 13.33 -8.29
CA GLY A 66 -3.28 14.29 -8.77
C GLY A 66 -4.72 13.77 -8.76
N ARG A 67 -4.97 12.56 -9.29
CA ARG A 67 -6.32 11.96 -9.27
C ARG A 67 -6.76 11.57 -7.86
N LEU A 68 -5.83 11.07 -7.04
CA LEU A 68 -6.09 10.71 -5.66
C LEU A 68 -6.54 11.94 -4.85
N ASP A 69 -5.83 13.06 -5.00
CA ASP A 69 -6.14 14.33 -4.36
C ASP A 69 -7.52 14.86 -4.82
N PHE A 70 -7.83 14.73 -6.12
CA PHE A 70 -9.15 15.09 -6.67
C PHE A 70 -10.28 14.24 -6.06
N VAL A 71 -10.10 12.92 -5.94
CA VAL A 71 -11.12 12.01 -5.38
C VAL A 71 -11.36 12.27 -3.89
N THR A 72 -10.33 12.62 -3.12
CA THR A 72 -10.49 12.95 -1.69
C THR A 72 -10.94 14.39 -1.43
N GLY A 73 -11.11 15.19 -2.48
CA GLY A 73 -11.48 16.61 -2.35
C GLY A 73 -10.38 17.46 -1.71
N ALA A 74 -9.13 16.99 -1.73
CA ALA A 74 -7.98 17.78 -1.31
C ALA A 74 -7.60 18.73 -2.45
N ASP A 75 -7.76 20.04 -2.22
CA ASP A 75 -7.12 21.03 -3.10
C ASP A 75 -5.61 20.82 -3.02
N ALA A 76 -5.03 20.25 -4.09
CA ALA A 76 -3.60 19.98 -4.15
C ALA A 76 -2.86 21.33 -4.07
N PRO A 77 -2.04 21.57 -3.01
CA PRO A 77 -1.24 22.78 -2.97
C PRO A 77 -0.23 22.75 -4.13
N PRO A 78 0.12 23.91 -4.70
CA PRO A 78 1.01 23.97 -5.86
C PRO A 78 2.34 23.23 -5.59
N LEU A 79 2.75 22.37 -6.52
CA LEU A 79 3.95 21.53 -6.46
C LEU A 79 5.28 22.32 -6.43
N THR A 80 5.23 23.65 -6.37
CA THR A 80 6.40 24.55 -6.38
C THR A 80 7.13 24.61 -5.04
N ASP A 81 6.55 24.06 -3.97
CA ASP A 81 7.22 23.92 -2.67
C ASP A 81 7.92 22.55 -2.59
N ALA A 82 9.22 22.55 -2.26
CA ALA A 82 10.01 21.33 -2.03
C ALA A 82 9.36 20.39 -1.00
N THR A 83 8.59 20.95 -0.05
CA THR A 83 7.78 20.20 0.93
C THR A 83 6.73 19.29 0.28
N HIS A 84 6.35 19.53 -0.98
CA HIS A 84 5.37 18.77 -1.74
C HIS A 84 5.95 17.90 -2.85
N ALA A 85 7.28 17.87 -3.02
CA ALA A 85 7.95 17.06 -4.03
C ALA A 85 7.61 15.56 -3.91
N TRP A 86 7.35 15.06 -2.70
CA TRP A 86 6.94 13.67 -2.45
C TRP A 86 5.63 13.29 -3.15
N ARG A 87 4.75 14.25 -3.50
CA ARG A 87 3.52 13.97 -4.24
C ARG A 87 3.79 13.47 -5.66
N THR A 88 4.92 13.85 -6.25
CA THR A 88 5.37 13.32 -7.54
C THR A 88 5.90 11.89 -7.44
N GLN A 89 6.17 11.41 -6.22
CA GLN A 89 6.64 10.06 -5.95
C GLN A 89 5.48 9.10 -5.59
N VAL A 90 4.23 9.60 -5.57
CA VAL A 90 3.04 8.78 -5.30
C VAL A 90 2.68 7.98 -6.54
N ASP A 91 2.35 6.71 -6.35
CA ASP A 91 1.77 5.86 -7.37
C ASP A 91 0.30 5.55 -7.02
N GLU A 92 -0.62 5.94 -7.90
CA GLU A 92 -2.05 5.75 -7.73
C GLU A 92 -2.44 4.27 -7.56
N THR A 93 -1.82 3.37 -8.32
CA THR A 93 -2.11 1.94 -8.25
C THR A 93 -1.65 1.37 -6.91
N VAL A 94 -0.44 1.73 -6.47
CA VAL A 94 0.10 1.33 -5.17
C VAL A 94 -0.80 1.82 -4.03
N VAL A 95 -1.23 3.09 -4.06
CA VAL A 95 -2.14 3.65 -3.06
C VAL A 95 -3.50 2.94 -3.06
N SER A 96 -4.09 2.73 -4.24
CA SER A 96 -5.40 2.07 -4.37
C SER A 96 -5.36 0.62 -3.88
N TRP A 97 -4.30 -0.12 -4.22
CA TRP A 97 -4.10 -1.48 -3.73
C TRP A 97 -3.87 -1.49 -2.23
N ALA A 98 -3.00 -0.62 -1.70
CA ALA A 98 -2.78 -0.49 -0.26
C ALA A 98 -4.08 -0.17 0.50
N ALA A 99 -4.95 0.68 -0.06
CA ALA A 99 -6.29 0.93 0.50
C ALA A 99 -7.16 -0.34 0.52
N CYS A 100 -7.13 -1.17 -0.52
CA CYS A 100 -7.80 -2.48 -0.51
C CYS A 100 -7.27 -3.37 0.63
N LEU A 101 -5.94 -3.48 0.80
CA LEU A 101 -5.33 -4.33 1.82
C LEU A 101 -5.58 -3.82 3.25
N LEU A 102 -5.69 -2.50 3.42
CA LEU A 102 -6.00 -1.90 4.72
C LEU A 102 -7.46 -2.16 5.14
N ALA A 103 -8.38 -2.14 4.17
CA ALA A 103 -9.81 -2.38 4.39
C ALA A 103 -10.15 -3.87 4.59
N ASP A 104 -9.35 -4.78 4.04
CA ASP A 104 -9.62 -6.22 4.04
C ASP A 104 -8.37 -7.03 4.45
N ALA A 105 -8.42 -7.59 5.66
CA ALA A 105 -7.31 -8.33 6.25
C ALA A 105 -7.06 -9.69 5.57
N ASP A 106 -8.10 -10.34 5.04
CA ASP A 106 -7.99 -11.61 4.33
C ASP A 106 -7.33 -11.37 2.95
N LEU A 107 -7.74 -10.31 2.26
CA LEU A 107 -7.08 -9.86 1.04
C LEU A 107 -5.62 -9.49 1.29
N ALA A 108 -5.32 -8.82 2.42
CA ALA A 108 -3.93 -8.54 2.82
C ALA A 108 -3.10 -9.80 3.03
N ALA A 109 -3.68 -10.84 3.64
CA ALA A 109 -2.99 -12.12 3.85
C ALA A 109 -2.69 -12.82 2.51
N LEU A 110 -3.65 -12.83 1.57
CA LEU A 110 -3.47 -13.37 0.22
C LEU A 110 -2.38 -12.60 -0.55
N ALA A 111 -2.42 -11.27 -0.51
CA ALA A 111 -1.43 -10.41 -1.15
C ALA A 111 -0.02 -10.63 -0.58
N ALA A 112 0.11 -10.74 0.75
CA ALA A 112 1.38 -11.04 1.40
C ALA A 112 1.94 -12.41 0.98
N ALA A 113 1.09 -13.44 0.85
CA ALA A 113 1.52 -14.75 0.38
C ALA A 113 2.08 -14.72 -1.06
N CYS A 114 1.53 -13.86 -1.92
CA CYS A 114 1.98 -13.70 -3.31
C CYS A 114 3.38 -13.06 -3.42
N LEU A 115 3.92 -12.44 -2.36
CA LEU A 115 5.26 -11.87 -2.39
C LEU A 115 6.37 -12.89 -2.65
N ALA A 116 6.13 -14.17 -2.32
CA ALA A 116 7.06 -15.26 -2.62
C ALA A 116 7.33 -15.43 -4.13
N ALA A 117 6.43 -14.95 -5.00
CA ALA A 117 6.60 -14.98 -6.46
C ALA A 117 7.33 -13.73 -7.02
N THR A 118 7.65 -12.75 -6.18
CA THR A 118 8.34 -11.51 -6.58
C THR A 118 9.83 -11.59 -6.27
N HIS A 119 10.66 -10.80 -6.96
CA HIS A 119 12.10 -10.68 -6.64
C HIS A 119 12.36 -10.06 -5.26
N HIS A 120 11.36 -9.44 -4.64
CA HIS A 120 11.47 -8.87 -3.29
C HIS A 120 11.37 -9.93 -2.21
N GLY A 121 10.72 -11.06 -2.50
CA GLY A 121 10.52 -12.18 -1.59
C GLY A 121 9.55 -11.90 -0.43
N PRO A 122 9.24 -12.93 0.37
CA PRO A 122 8.24 -12.86 1.44
C PRO A 122 8.66 -11.98 2.62
N ASP A 123 9.96 -11.80 2.85
CA ASP A 123 10.51 -11.05 3.98
C ASP A 123 10.53 -9.52 3.75
N SER A 124 10.18 -9.05 2.55
CA SER A 124 10.26 -7.64 2.16
C SER A 124 9.42 -6.68 3.01
N VAL A 125 8.31 -7.16 3.58
CA VAL A 125 7.41 -6.37 4.44
C VAL A 125 7.72 -6.52 5.94
N GLY A 126 8.55 -7.50 6.33
CA GLY A 126 8.71 -7.89 7.72
C GLY A 126 7.44 -8.53 8.32
N ASP A 127 7.18 -8.31 9.60
CA ASP A 127 5.99 -8.86 10.27
C ASP A 127 4.72 -8.06 9.90
N ALA A 128 4.08 -8.46 8.81
CA ALA A 128 2.81 -7.89 8.34
C ALA A 128 1.59 -8.26 9.21
N ARG A 129 1.76 -8.92 10.36
CA ARG A 129 0.65 -9.36 11.24
C ARG A 129 -0.31 -8.23 11.61
N ARG A 130 0.17 -7.00 11.77
CA ARG A 130 -0.71 -5.85 12.06
C ARG A 130 -1.68 -5.54 10.93
N LEU A 131 -1.29 -5.87 9.70
CA LEU A 131 -2.14 -5.69 8.52
C LEU A 131 -3.11 -6.86 8.35
N THR A 132 -2.61 -8.09 8.48
CA THR A 132 -3.34 -9.35 8.17
C THR A 132 -4.13 -9.92 9.35
N ILE A 133 -3.75 -9.63 10.58
CA ILE A 133 -4.45 -10.05 11.81
C ILE A 133 -4.49 -8.84 12.77
N PRO A 134 -5.20 -7.76 12.40
CA PRO A 134 -5.22 -6.53 13.20
C PRO A 134 -5.87 -6.77 14.57
N SER A 135 -5.21 -6.29 15.62
CA SER A 135 -5.79 -6.29 16.96
C SER A 135 -6.86 -5.18 17.08
N PRO A 136 -7.73 -5.22 18.11
CA PRO A 136 -8.62 -4.10 18.42
C PRO A 136 -7.89 -2.77 18.62
N ARG A 137 -6.60 -2.80 19.02
CA ARG A 137 -5.78 -1.60 19.15
C ARG A 137 -5.36 -1.05 17.79
N ASP A 138 -5.02 -1.92 16.85
CA ASP A 138 -4.63 -1.51 15.49
C ASP A 138 -5.82 -0.83 14.78
N HIS A 139 -7.04 -1.37 14.93
CA HIS A 139 -8.27 -0.72 14.43
C HIS A 139 -8.53 0.65 15.07
N ARG A 140 -8.40 0.77 16.40
CA ARG A 140 -8.61 2.06 17.09
C ARG A 140 -7.55 3.10 16.75
N ALA A 141 -6.34 2.67 16.42
CA ALA A 141 -5.25 3.58 16.06
C ALA A 141 -5.47 4.24 14.70
N ALA A 142 -6.06 3.51 13.75
CA ALA A 142 -6.23 3.94 12.37
C ALA A 142 -7.69 3.75 11.88
N PRO A 143 -8.69 4.35 12.56
CA PRO A 143 -10.10 4.02 12.33
C PRO A 143 -10.54 4.31 10.89
N LEU A 144 -10.07 5.42 10.30
CA LEU A 144 -10.38 5.77 8.90
C LEU A 144 -9.70 4.84 7.90
N LEU A 145 -8.42 4.52 8.12
CA LEU A 145 -7.67 3.55 7.31
C LEU A 145 -8.19 2.12 7.45
N ARG A 146 -9.08 1.83 8.40
CA ARG A 146 -9.63 0.48 8.61
C ARG A 146 -11.12 0.38 8.30
N HIS A 147 -11.71 1.44 7.77
CA HIS A 147 -13.12 1.46 7.46
C HIS A 147 -13.31 1.34 5.94
N PRO A 148 -13.97 0.27 5.46
CA PRO A 148 -14.10 0.02 4.03
C PRO A 148 -14.82 1.17 3.31
N ASP A 149 -15.84 1.76 3.92
CA ASP A 149 -16.60 2.85 3.28
C ASP A 149 -15.79 4.14 3.09
N PHE A 150 -14.82 4.42 3.97
CA PHE A 150 -13.97 5.61 3.81
C PHE A 150 -12.88 5.39 2.75
N LEU A 151 -12.37 4.16 2.65
CA LEU A 151 -11.36 3.81 1.65
C LEU A 151 -11.94 3.47 0.29
N GLY A 152 -13.23 3.13 0.20
CA GLY A 152 -13.93 2.70 -1.02
C GLY A 152 -13.58 3.51 -2.26
N PRO A 153 -13.74 4.85 -2.27
CA PRO A 153 -13.44 5.68 -3.45
C PRO A 153 -12.01 5.55 -3.99
N ILE A 154 -11.04 5.26 -3.12
CA ILE A 154 -9.63 5.09 -3.48
C ILE A 154 -9.34 3.63 -3.83
N ALA A 155 -9.86 2.69 -3.04
CA ALA A 155 -9.71 1.27 -3.26
C ALA A 155 -10.33 0.84 -4.61
N ASP A 156 -11.47 1.42 -4.99
CA ASP A 156 -12.20 1.08 -6.21
C ASP A 156 -11.44 1.47 -7.50
N LEU A 157 -10.48 2.41 -7.43
CA LEU A 157 -9.74 2.87 -8.62
C LEU A 157 -9.01 1.74 -9.35
N HIS A 158 -8.42 0.80 -8.60
CA HIS A 158 -7.61 -0.31 -9.13
C HIS A 158 -7.90 -1.65 -8.44
N ARG A 159 -9.04 -1.81 -7.75
CA ARG A 159 -9.39 -3.08 -7.08
C ARG A 159 -9.44 -4.24 -8.06
N GLU A 160 -10.05 -4.06 -9.22
CA GLU A 160 -10.22 -5.14 -10.20
C GLU A 160 -8.87 -5.68 -10.71
N THR A 161 -7.89 -4.80 -10.91
CA THR A 161 -6.55 -5.21 -11.35
C THR A 161 -5.79 -5.95 -10.26
N LEU A 162 -5.95 -5.56 -8.99
CA LEU A 162 -5.41 -6.30 -7.84
C LEU A 162 -6.02 -7.71 -7.76
N LEU A 163 -7.35 -7.81 -7.81
CA LEU A 163 -8.04 -9.10 -7.71
C LEU A 163 -7.70 -10.01 -8.90
N GLY A 164 -7.58 -9.45 -10.11
CA GLY A 164 -7.11 -10.20 -11.28
C GLY A 164 -5.69 -10.74 -11.10
N LEU A 165 -4.78 -9.94 -10.55
CA LEU A 165 -3.41 -10.36 -10.24
C LEU A 165 -3.39 -11.49 -9.21
N LEU A 166 -4.13 -11.33 -8.10
CA LEU A 166 -4.15 -12.31 -7.00
C LEU A 166 -4.88 -13.61 -7.40
N GLY A 167 -5.89 -13.52 -8.28
CA GLY A 167 -6.60 -14.68 -8.82
C GLY A 167 -5.80 -15.46 -9.87
N ALA A 168 -4.85 -14.82 -10.54
CA ALA A 168 -3.93 -15.46 -11.48
C ALA A 168 -2.69 -16.07 -10.80
N ALA A 169 -2.43 -15.74 -9.52
CA ALA A 169 -1.34 -16.32 -8.78
C ALA A 169 -1.54 -17.85 -8.65
N PRO A 170 -0.51 -18.67 -8.92
CA PRO A 170 -0.65 -20.12 -8.86
C PRO A 170 -1.06 -20.51 -7.43
N ALA A 171 -2.16 -21.25 -7.31
CA ALA A 171 -2.52 -21.87 -6.05
C ALA A 171 -1.32 -22.67 -5.55
N VAL A 172 -0.78 -22.31 -4.38
CA VAL A 172 0.27 -23.08 -3.71
C VAL A 172 -0.28 -24.49 -3.53
N THR A 173 0.17 -25.41 -4.38
CA THR A 173 -0.19 -26.82 -4.30
C THR A 173 0.43 -27.37 -3.03
N ALA A 174 -0.42 -27.76 -2.08
CA ALA A 174 -0.02 -28.50 -0.90
C ALA A 174 0.72 -29.79 -1.31
N PRO A 175 1.75 -30.23 -0.58
CA PRO A 175 2.40 -31.50 -0.86
C PRO A 175 1.41 -32.65 -0.60
N GLU A 176 1.20 -33.49 -1.62
CA GLU A 176 0.47 -34.75 -1.51
C GLU A 176 1.10 -35.65 -0.42
N PRO A 177 0.30 -36.29 0.45
CA PRO A 177 0.83 -37.28 1.37
C PRO A 177 1.07 -38.59 0.59
N GLY A 178 2.32 -39.06 0.62
CA GLY A 178 2.70 -40.39 0.14
C GLY A 178 2.35 -41.51 1.09
#